data_AF-A0AAV1EKF1-F1
#
_entry.id   AF-A0AAV1EKF1-F1
#
_cell.length_a   1.000
_cell.length_b   1.000
_cell.length_c   1.000
_cell.angle_alpha   90.00
_cell.angle_beta   90.00
_cell.angle_gamma   90.00
#
_symmetry.space_group_name_H-M   'P 1'
#
loop_
_entity.id
_entity.type
_entity.pdbx_description
1 polymer ?
#
loop_
_entity_poly.entity_id
_entity_poly.type
_entity_poly.pdbx_seq_one_letter_code
_entity_poly.pdbx_strand_id
1 'polypeptide(L)'
;MATCQGWRLKRYGRFIPGSGEKGGKPWKVFEATGNKPGIFLQILESGYLLVLQGQECLDTVPLLCASGSLKVHQKSDNLMFQFIVGGESRMMRMQFDGSSKQEAVKECTSAVEKLTEYIPVTTQKDTLPPSNQTLAGKSAPVKQVACFILQGIKM
;
A
#
# COMPACT_ATOMS: atom_id res chain seq x y z
N MET A 1 -8.39 23.54 -9.24
CA MET A 1 -6.97 23.13 -9.42
C MET A 1 -6.85 21.77 -8.75
N ALA A 2 -6.53 20.71 -9.50
CA ALA A 2 -6.44 19.36 -8.93
C ALA A 2 -5.30 19.34 -7.90
N THR A 3 -5.63 19.07 -6.64
CA THR A 3 -4.66 19.04 -5.56
C THR A 3 -4.01 17.67 -5.54
N CYS A 4 -2.81 17.54 -6.12
CA CYS A 4 -2.02 16.31 -5.95
C CYS A 4 -1.28 16.40 -4.61
N GLN A 5 -1.66 15.53 -3.67
CA GLN A 5 -0.95 15.42 -2.40
C GLN A 5 0.16 14.39 -2.56
N GLY A 6 1.37 14.75 -2.11
CA GLY A 6 2.53 13.91 -2.24
C GLY A 6 3.40 13.89 -1.00
N TRP A 7 4.05 12.75 -0.77
CA TRP A 7 4.90 12.49 0.38
C TRP A 7 6.27 12.03 -0.07
N ARG A 8 7.31 12.50 0.61
CA ARG A 8 8.68 12.06 0.33
C ARG A 8 8.93 10.70 0.96
N LEU A 9 9.56 9.82 0.20
CA LEU A 9 9.97 8.49 0.66
C LEU A 9 11.49 8.45 0.81
N LYS A 10 11.94 7.88 1.93
CA LYS A 10 13.35 7.56 2.16
C LYS A 10 13.77 6.36 1.32
N ARG A 11 12.90 5.35 1.26
CA ARG A 11 13.14 4.10 0.56
C ARG A 11 11.84 3.56 -0.04
N TYR A 12 11.95 3.01 -1.23
CA TYR A 12 10.90 2.26 -1.89
C TYR A 12 11.40 0.86 -2.27
N GLY A 13 10.55 -0.16 -2.20
CA GLY A 13 10.94 -1.53 -2.53
C GLY A 13 9.84 -2.29 -3.26
N ARG A 14 10.22 -3.00 -4.32
CA ARG A 14 9.36 -3.95 -5.04
C ARG A 14 9.79 -5.38 -4.76
N PHE A 15 8.81 -6.23 -4.51
CA PHE A 15 9.04 -7.66 -4.48
C PHE A 15 9.21 -8.19 -5.91
N ILE A 16 10.21 -9.04 -6.12
CA ILE A 16 10.44 -9.76 -7.39
C ILE A 16 10.14 -11.24 -7.15
N PRO A 17 9.01 -11.77 -7.64
CA PRO A 17 8.70 -13.19 -7.57
C PRO A 17 9.78 -14.03 -8.26
N GLY A 18 10.13 -15.19 -7.70
CA GLY A 18 11.11 -16.13 -8.29
C GLY A 18 12.59 -15.72 -8.19
N SER A 19 12.90 -14.51 -7.68
CA SER A 19 14.29 -14.07 -7.48
C SER A 19 15.05 -14.92 -6.45
N GLY A 20 14.37 -15.35 -5.38
CA GLY A 20 14.98 -16.13 -4.30
C GLY A 20 15.44 -17.54 -4.71
N GLU A 21 14.75 -18.18 -5.66
CA GLU A 21 15.11 -19.51 -6.17
C GLU A 21 16.41 -19.51 -6.98
N LYS A 22 16.76 -18.35 -7.56
CA LYS A 22 18.02 -18.13 -8.29
C LYS A 22 19.12 -17.52 -7.41
N GLY A 23 18.95 -17.51 -6.08
CA GLY A 23 19.89 -16.90 -5.13
C GLY A 23 19.91 -15.36 -5.15
N GLY A 24 18.94 -14.73 -5.80
CA GLY A 24 18.80 -13.28 -5.88
C GLY A 24 18.12 -12.67 -4.67
N LYS A 25 18.29 -11.34 -4.48
CA LYS A 25 17.54 -10.61 -3.45
C LYS A 25 16.06 -10.50 -3.88
N PRO A 26 15.10 -10.91 -3.03
CA PRO A 26 13.68 -10.89 -3.39
C PRO A 26 13.08 -9.49 -3.47
N TRP A 27 13.84 -8.45 -3.12
CA TRP A 27 13.41 -7.06 -3.15
C TRP A 27 14.35 -6.20 -4.00
N LYS A 28 13.78 -5.53 -5.01
CA LYS A 28 14.45 -4.41 -5.69
C LYS A 28 14.18 -3.14 -4.90
N VAL A 29 15.23 -2.52 -4.36
CA VAL A 29 15.15 -1.38 -3.47
C VAL A 29 15.65 -0.12 -4.17
N PHE A 30 14.89 0.96 -4.04
CA PHE A 30 15.18 2.30 -4.52
C PHE A 30 15.38 3.21 -3.31
N GLU A 31 16.43 4.01 -3.34
CA GLU A 31 16.78 4.96 -2.27
C GLU A 31 17.16 6.30 -2.87
N ALA A 32 16.80 7.37 -2.16
CA ALA A 32 17.20 8.73 -2.46
C ALA A 32 18.57 9.06 -1.83
N THR A 33 19.59 8.26 -2.12
CA THR A 33 20.96 8.45 -1.59
C THR A 33 21.89 9.07 -2.63
N GLY A 34 22.75 9.98 -2.17
CA GLY A 34 23.76 10.66 -3.01
C GLY A 34 23.13 11.59 -4.06
N ASN A 35 23.51 11.41 -5.33
CA ASN A 35 23.03 12.22 -6.46
C ASN A 35 21.70 11.72 -7.06
N LYS A 36 21.07 10.70 -6.48
CA LYS A 36 19.79 10.19 -6.98
C LYS A 36 18.66 11.15 -6.64
N PRO A 37 17.71 11.38 -7.56
CA PRO A 37 16.56 12.22 -7.25
C PRO A 37 15.71 11.59 -6.15
N GLY A 38 15.02 12.46 -5.42
CA GLY A 38 14.09 12.06 -4.35
C GLY A 38 12.98 11.15 -4.86
N ILE A 39 12.50 10.27 -3.98
CA ILE A 39 11.38 9.38 -4.25
C ILE A 39 10.13 10.01 -3.64
N PHE A 40 9.04 10.04 -4.40
CA PHE A 40 7.77 10.61 -3.97
C PHE A 40 6.63 9.63 -4.18
N LEU A 41 5.77 9.54 -3.18
CA LEU A 41 4.44 8.95 -3.27
C LEU A 41 3.46 10.05 -3.63
N GLN A 42 2.61 9.84 -4.63
CA GLN A 42 1.52 10.76 -4.96
C GLN A 42 0.21 10.00 -5.04
N ILE A 43 -0.86 10.58 -4.50
CA ILE A 43 -2.22 10.05 -4.65
C ILE A 43 -3.01 11.07 -5.47
N LEU A 44 -3.48 10.64 -6.62
CA LEU A 44 -4.30 11.44 -7.52
C LEU A 44 -5.77 11.30 -7.15
N GLU A 45 -6.52 12.40 -7.32
CA GLU A 45 -7.97 12.44 -7.10
C GLU A 45 -8.75 11.42 -7.97
N SER A 46 -8.17 11.02 -9.10
CA SER A 46 -8.70 9.95 -9.97
C SER A 46 -8.57 8.54 -9.36
N GLY A 47 -8.04 8.40 -8.15
CA GLY A 47 -7.89 7.12 -7.46
C GLY A 47 -6.68 6.31 -7.93
N TYR A 48 -5.62 6.99 -8.38
CA TYR A 48 -4.35 6.36 -8.70
C TYR A 48 -3.29 6.77 -7.71
N LEU A 49 -2.51 5.79 -7.26
CA LEU A 49 -1.29 6.00 -6.51
C LEU A 49 -0.10 5.89 -7.45
N LEU A 50 0.78 6.88 -7.42
CA LEU A 50 2.01 6.93 -8.18
C LEU A 50 3.21 6.89 -7.25
N VAL A 51 4.25 6.15 -7.62
CA VAL A 51 5.57 6.23 -7.01
C VAL A 51 6.51 6.79 -8.06
N LEU A 52 7.15 7.92 -7.77
CA LEU A 52 8.00 8.66 -8.69
C LEU A 52 9.43 8.75 -8.14
N GLN A 53 10.42 8.73 -9.02
CA GLN A 53 11.80 9.06 -8.69
C GLN A 53 12.35 10.05 -9.74
N GLY A 54 12.41 11.33 -9.37
CA GLY A 54 12.70 12.40 -10.34
C GLY A 54 11.60 12.53 -11.39
N GLN A 55 11.95 12.35 -12.67
CA GLN A 55 11.00 12.35 -13.79
C GLN A 55 10.50 10.93 -14.14
N GLU A 56 11.05 9.89 -13.50
CA GLU A 56 10.67 8.50 -13.77
C GLU A 56 9.47 8.10 -12.90
N CYS A 57 8.43 7.58 -13.54
CA CYS A 57 7.36 6.90 -12.83
C CYS A 57 7.79 5.46 -12.54
N LEU A 58 8.06 5.18 -11.27
CA LEU A 58 8.38 3.84 -10.82
C LEU A 58 7.12 2.97 -10.94
N ASP A 59 6.04 3.28 -10.22
CA ASP A 59 4.81 2.46 -10.26
C ASP A 59 3.54 3.30 -10.32
N THR A 60 2.51 2.68 -10.88
CA THR A 60 1.13 3.18 -10.90
C THR A 60 0.21 2.08 -10.36
N VAL A 61 -0.54 2.39 -9.31
CA VAL A 61 -1.46 1.46 -8.66
C VAL A 61 -2.88 2.03 -8.69
N PRO A 62 -3.85 1.35 -9.32
CA PRO A 62 -5.25 1.75 -9.25
C PRO A 62 -5.82 1.40 -7.87
N LEU A 63 -6.28 2.41 -7.11
CA LEU A 63 -6.87 2.22 -5.79
C LEU A 63 -8.33 1.73 -5.90
N LEU A 64 -9.06 2.22 -6.90
CA LEU A 64 -10.52 1.99 -7.06
C LEU A 64 -10.88 0.70 -7.82
N CYS A 65 -9.93 0.09 -8.54
CA CYS A 65 -10.18 -1.08 -9.39
C CYS A 65 -9.72 -2.39 -8.76
N ALA A 66 -9.16 -2.33 -7.54
CA ALA A 66 -8.68 -3.51 -6.83
C ALA A 66 -9.85 -4.20 -6.11
N SER A 67 -10.56 -5.06 -6.84
CA SER A 67 -11.61 -5.95 -6.31
C SER A 67 -11.08 -6.84 -5.18
N GLY A 68 -11.18 -6.35 -3.94
CA GLY A 68 -10.90 -7.09 -2.68
C GLY A 68 -9.48 -7.62 -2.48
N SER A 69 -8.59 -7.48 -3.47
CA SER A 69 -7.24 -8.08 -3.47
C SER A 69 -6.15 -7.11 -3.03
N LEU A 70 -6.44 -5.80 -2.94
CA LEU A 70 -5.52 -4.81 -2.42
C LEU A 70 -5.60 -4.76 -0.90
N LYS A 71 -4.49 -5.13 -0.26
CA LYS A 71 -4.26 -5.03 1.16
C LYS A 71 -3.20 -3.97 1.42
N VAL A 72 -3.53 -3.06 2.33
CA VAL A 72 -2.59 -2.02 2.77
C VAL A 72 -2.39 -2.16 4.27
N HIS A 73 -1.11 -2.23 4.65
CA HIS A 73 -0.69 -2.39 6.03
C HIS A 73 0.26 -1.27 6.43
N GLN A 74 -0.11 -0.52 7.46
CA GLN A 74 0.73 0.52 8.05
C GLN A 74 1.42 0.00 9.32
N LYS A 75 2.72 0.27 9.47
CA LYS A 75 3.50 0.05 10.69
C LYS A 75 4.54 1.16 10.86
N SER A 76 4.39 2.00 11.89
CA SER A 76 5.28 3.15 12.13
C SER A 76 5.33 4.07 10.88
N ASP A 77 6.52 4.34 10.36
CA ASP A 77 6.89 5.11 9.17
C ASP A 77 6.87 4.26 7.89
N ASN A 78 6.38 3.02 7.96
CA ASN A 78 6.36 2.08 6.86
C ASN A 78 4.93 1.77 6.41
N LEU A 79 4.77 1.67 5.09
CA LEU A 79 3.52 1.32 4.44
C LEU A 79 3.77 0.20 3.43
N MET A 80 3.00 -0.88 3.52
CA MET A 80 3.09 -2.04 2.63
C MET A 80 1.80 -2.18 1.83
N PHE A 81 1.93 -2.39 0.52
CA PHE A 81 0.83 -2.77 -0.36
C PHE A 81 1.05 -4.18 -0.86
N GLN A 82 -0.01 -4.97 -0.86
CA GLN A 82 -0.08 -6.25 -1.54
C GLN A 82 -1.34 -6.26 -2.39
N PHE A 83 -1.21 -6.54 -3.68
CA PHE A 83 -2.33 -6.54 -4.62
C PHE A 83 -2.09 -7.52 -5.76
N ILE A 84 -3.16 -7.93 -6.43
CA ILE A 84 -3.09 -8.85 -7.57
C ILE A 84 -3.41 -8.07 -8.84
N VAL A 85 -2.56 -8.19 -9.85
CA VAL A 85 -2.79 -7.63 -11.19
C VAL A 85 -2.64 -8.74 -12.21
N GLY A 86 -3.68 -9.00 -13.01
CA GLY A 86 -3.62 -10.02 -14.07
C GLY A 86 -3.32 -11.43 -13.56
N GLY A 87 -3.71 -11.76 -12.31
CA GLY A 87 -3.41 -13.05 -11.68
C GLY A 87 -2.06 -13.11 -10.95
N GLU A 88 -1.23 -12.07 -11.04
CA GLU A 88 0.07 -12.01 -10.39
C GLU A 88 0.03 -11.19 -9.10
N SER A 89 0.51 -11.76 -7.98
CA SER A 89 0.66 -11.04 -6.71
C SER A 89 1.85 -10.08 -6.79
N ARG A 90 1.57 -8.79 -6.64
CA ARG A 90 2.55 -7.71 -6.50
C ARG A 90 2.61 -7.28 -5.04
N MET A 91 3.83 -7.03 -4.57
CA MET A 91 4.06 -6.49 -3.23
C MET A 91 5.05 -5.35 -3.30
N MET A 92 4.73 -4.26 -2.62
CA MET A 92 5.59 -3.10 -2.51
C MET A 92 5.64 -2.59 -1.07
N ARG A 93 6.78 -2.02 -0.69
CA ARG A 93 7.02 -1.43 0.63
C ARG A 93 7.59 -0.02 0.48
N MET A 94 7.12 0.88 1.32
CA MET A 94 7.50 2.28 1.34
C MET A 94 7.93 2.64 2.75
N GLN A 95 9.02 3.40 2.87
CA GLN A 95 9.41 4.05 4.11
C GLN A 95 9.37 5.56 3.89
N PHE A 96 8.61 6.25 4.72
CA PHE A 96 8.45 7.70 4.65
C PHE A 96 9.72 8.40 5.13
N ASP A 97 10.00 9.55 4.53
CA ASP A 97 11.11 10.41 4.93
C ASP A 97 10.68 11.43 5.99
N GLY A 98 11.65 11.96 6.73
CA GLY A 98 11.44 12.98 7.76
C GLY A 98 12.73 13.30 8.48
N SER A 99 12.84 14.50 9.04
CA SER A 99 14.01 14.92 9.83
C SER A 99 14.18 14.09 11.10
N SER A 100 13.09 13.49 11.59
CA SER A 100 13.06 12.56 12.70
C SER A 100 12.14 11.38 12.41
N LYS A 101 12.28 10.29 13.19
CA LYS A 101 11.36 9.15 13.12
C LYS A 101 9.91 9.57 13.36
N GLN A 102 9.67 10.49 14.30
CA GLN A 102 8.33 10.97 14.64
C GLN A 102 7.70 11.74 13.49
N GLU A 103 8.50 12.57 12.79
CA GLU A 103 8.04 13.26 11.58
C GLU A 103 7.73 12.28 10.46
N ALA A 104 8.61 11.30 10.20
CA ALA A 104 8.35 10.27 9.18
C ALA A 104 7.08 9.46 9.47
N VAL A 105 6.78 9.19 10.75
CA VAL A 105 5.52 8.54 11.16
C VAL A 105 4.32 9.47 10.91
N LYS A 106 4.43 10.78 11.15
CA LYS A 106 3.36 11.75 10.85
C LYS A 106 3.08 11.83 9.36
N GLU A 107 4.12 11.91 8.53
CA GLU A 107 4.00 11.89 7.07
C GLU A 107 3.30 10.61 6.61
N CYS A 108 3.75 9.45 7.10
CA CYS A 108 3.12 8.16 6.82
C CYS A 108 1.64 8.13 7.23
N THR A 109 1.30 8.68 8.40
CA THR A 109 -0.08 8.73 8.90
C THR A 109 -0.95 9.61 8.02
N SER A 110 -0.48 10.79 7.61
CA SER A 110 -1.26 11.66 6.71
C SER A 110 -1.47 11.03 5.32
N ALA A 111 -0.51 10.24 4.84
CA ALA A 111 -0.69 9.46 3.60
C ALA A 111 -1.75 8.36 3.76
N VAL A 112 -1.78 7.70 4.92
CA VAL A 112 -2.82 6.73 5.24
C VAL A 112 -4.19 7.39 5.35
N GLU A 113 -4.30 8.55 5.99
CA GLU A 113 -5.55 9.33 6.05
C GLU A 113 -6.06 9.68 4.64
N LYS A 114 -5.16 10.00 3.71
CA LYS A 114 -5.57 10.22 2.31
C LYS A 114 -5.98 8.91 1.62
N LEU A 115 -5.30 7.80 1.90
CA LEU A 115 -5.63 6.49 1.33
C LEU A 115 -6.98 5.95 1.79
N THR A 116 -7.39 6.25 3.03
CA THR A 116 -8.68 5.78 3.57
C THR A 116 -9.88 6.39 2.86
N GLU A 117 -9.71 7.48 2.11
CA GLU A 117 -10.74 8.00 1.20
C GLU A 117 -11.03 7.05 0.02
N TYR A 118 -10.09 6.18 -0.35
CA TYR A 118 -10.20 5.30 -1.51
C TYR A 118 -10.34 3.83 -1.14
N ILE A 119 -9.62 3.37 -0.11
CA ILE A 119 -9.52 1.96 0.28
C ILE A 119 -9.38 1.78 1.80
N PRO A 120 -9.86 0.66 2.38
CA PRO A 120 -9.61 0.36 3.78
C PRO A 120 -8.12 0.07 4.03
N VAL A 121 -7.52 0.72 5.03
CA VAL A 121 -6.13 0.47 5.46
C VAL A 121 -6.14 -0.21 6.83
N THR A 122 -5.37 -1.28 6.98
CA THR A 122 -5.17 -1.92 8.29
C THR A 122 -3.96 -1.30 8.98
N THR A 123 -4.21 -0.49 10.00
CA THR A 123 -3.16 0.08 10.84
C THR A 123 -2.90 -0.84 12.03
N GLN A 124 -1.64 -1.25 12.22
CA GLN A 124 -1.24 -1.87 13.48
C GLN A 124 -1.10 -0.74 14.52
N LYS A 125 -2.20 -0.41 15.22
CA LYS A 125 -2.09 0.37 16.46
C LYS A 125 -1.29 -0.48 17.45
N ASP A 126 -0.28 0.11 18.08
CA ASP A 126 0.38 -0.44 19.27
C ASP A 126 -0.63 -0.46 20.43
N THR A 127 -1.65 -1.31 20.33
CA THR A 127 -2.50 -1.67 21.45
C THR A 127 -1.87 -2.91 22.06
N LEU A 128 -1.19 -2.71 23.19
CA LEU A 128 -0.91 -3.77 24.15
C LEU A 128 -2.17 -4.66 24.27
N PRO A 129 -2.09 -5.98 24.10
CA PRO A 129 -3.26 -6.82 24.31
C PRO A 129 -3.70 -6.69 25.77
N PRO A 130 -4.98 -6.39 26.07
CA PRO A 130 -5.49 -6.60 27.40
C PRO A 130 -5.45 -8.11 27.66
N SER A 131 -4.62 -8.49 28.64
CA SER A 131 -4.55 -9.85 29.16
C SER A 131 -5.90 -10.23 29.77
N ASN A 132 -6.38 -11.42 29.37
CA ASN A 132 -7.42 -12.25 29.99
C ASN A 132 -8.86 -11.71 29.98
N GLN A 133 -9.76 -12.38 29.22
CA GLN A 133 -10.71 -13.34 29.81
C GLN A 133 -11.54 -14.12 28.75
N THR A 134 -11.50 -15.43 28.96
CA THR A 134 -12.34 -16.59 28.56
C THR A 134 -13.64 -16.41 27.76
N LEU A 135 -13.69 -17.19 26.65
CA LEU A 135 -14.78 -18.01 26.09
C LEU A 135 -16.26 -17.67 26.45
N ALA A 136 -17.05 -17.28 25.44
CA ALA A 136 -18.33 -17.93 25.08
C ALA A 136 -19.07 -17.17 23.97
N GLY A 137 -19.49 -17.89 22.92
CA GLY A 137 -20.84 -17.69 22.36
C GLY A 137 -20.99 -17.03 20.98
N LYS A 138 -21.37 -17.89 20.02
CA LYS A 138 -22.26 -17.64 18.86
C LYS A 138 -21.67 -17.02 17.59
N SER A 139 -21.36 -17.95 16.69
CA SER A 139 -21.45 -17.84 15.23
C SER A 139 -22.81 -17.33 14.75
N ALA A 140 -22.81 -16.40 13.79
CA ALA A 140 -23.88 -16.20 12.82
C ALA A 140 -23.28 -15.69 11.48
N PRO A 141 -23.82 -16.10 10.31
CA PRO A 141 -23.15 -15.94 9.03
C PRO A 141 -23.41 -14.56 8.41
N VAL A 142 -22.34 -13.87 7.99
CA VAL A 142 -22.44 -12.66 7.16
C VAL A 142 -22.78 -13.06 5.72
N LYS A 143 -23.92 -12.59 5.23
CA LYS A 143 -24.35 -12.72 3.83
C LYS A 143 -23.43 -11.88 2.94
N GLN A 144 -22.66 -12.54 2.09
CA GLN A 144 -21.84 -11.91 1.07
C GLN A 144 -22.74 -11.51 -0.12
N VAL A 145 -22.92 -10.21 -0.32
CA VAL A 145 -23.53 -9.67 -1.53
C VAL A 145 -22.46 -9.71 -2.62
N ALA A 146 -22.59 -10.67 -3.54
CA ALA A 146 -21.77 -10.73 -4.74
C ALA A 146 -22.30 -9.70 -5.75
N CYS A 147 -21.44 -8.76 -6.13
CA CYS A 147 -21.68 -7.88 -7.26
C CYS A 147 -21.43 -8.69 -8.55
N PHE A 148 -22.50 -9.16 -9.19
CA PHE A 148 -22.41 -9.80 -10.50
C PHE A 148 -22.26 -8.72 -11.56
N ILE A 149 -21.05 -8.58 -12.11
CA ILE A 149 -20.88 -7.90 -13.39
C ILE A 149 -21.29 -8.90 -14.48
N LEU A 150 -22.37 -8.56 -15.16
CA LEU A 150 -22.89 -9.22 -16.35
C LEU A 150 -21.74 -9.41 -17.36
N GLN A 151 -21.32 -10.66 -17.58
CA GLN A 151 -20.51 -10.99 -18.75
C GLN A 151 -21.42 -11.00 -19.97
N GLY A 152 -21.05 -10.18 -20.95
CA GLY A 152 -21.77 -9.97 -22.19
C GLY A 152 -22.01 -11.27 -22.96
N ILE A 153 -23.23 -11.36 -23.47
CA ILE A 153 -23.70 -12.29 -24.49
C ILE A 153 -22.76 -12.21 -25.70
N LYS A 154 -22.20 -13.35 -26.10
CA LYS A 154 -21.55 -13.50 -27.40
C LYS A 154 -22.57 -14.15 -28.34
N MET A 155 -22.85 -13.46 -29.45
CA MET A 155 -23.71 -13.91 -30.55
C MET A 155 -23.24 -15.24 -31.15
#